data_AF-A0A4U9W0L5-F1
#
_entry.id   AF-A0A4U9W0L5-F1
#
_cell.length_a   1.000
_cell.length_b   1.000
_cell.length_c   1.000
_cell.angle_alpha   90.00
_cell.angle_beta   90.00
_cell.angle_gamma   90.00
#
_symmetry.space_group_name_H-M   'P 1'
#
loop_
_entity.id
_entity.type
_entity.pdbx_description
1 polymer ?
#
loop_
_entity_poly.entity_id
_entity_poly.type
_entity_poly.pdbx_seq_one_letter_code
_entity_poly.pdbx_strand_id
1 'polypeptide(L)'
;MKGLQNAVGDKASILYAKGANITQDKSIVDYLNEYETAVAFDTRSPQQMIDEAVKIAKQADVVVAVVGEAQGMAHEASSRADITIPQSQRDLIAALKATGKPLVLVLMNGRPLALSWESEQADAMLETWYSGTEGGNAIADVLFGDYNPSGKLPMTFPRSVGQIPIYYNHLNTGRPFGKENPGKYTSRYF
;
A
#
# COMPACT_ATOMS: atom_id res chain seq x y z
N MET A 1 -0.78 -14.38 2.25
CA MET A 1 -1.84 -15.42 2.24
C MET A 1 -1.56 -16.56 3.20
N LYS A 2 -0.43 -17.29 3.08
CA LYS A 2 -0.14 -18.46 3.94
C LYS A 2 -0.20 -18.17 5.44
N GLY A 3 0.33 -17.03 5.90
CA GLY A 3 0.23 -16.67 7.32
C GLY A 3 -1.20 -16.46 7.83
N LEU A 4 -2.07 -15.82 7.03
CA LEU A 4 -3.49 -15.73 7.37
C LEU A 4 -4.13 -17.12 7.46
N GLN A 5 -3.84 -18.03 6.52
CA GLN A 5 -4.34 -19.41 6.54
C GLN A 5 -3.87 -20.16 7.79
N ASN A 6 -2.60 -19.99 8.18
CA ASN A 6 -2.05 -20.59 9.38
C ASN A 6 -2.76 -20.07 10.64
N ALA A 7 -3.03 -18.76 10.72
CA ALA A 7 -3.65 -18.13 11.87
C ALA A 7 -5.14 -18.51 12.04
N VAL A 8 -5.91 -18.55 10.94
CA VAL A 8 -7.35 -18.85 11.03
C VAL A 8 -7.66 -20.33 11.17
N GLY A 9 -6.82 -21.22 10.62
CA GLY A 9 -7.11 -22.65 10.54
C GLY A 9 -8.51 -22.91 9.98
N ASP A 10 -9.33 -23.66 10.71
CA ASP A 10 -10.73 -23.96 10.34
C ASP A 10 -11.76 -22.94 10.88
N LYS A 11 -11.31 -21.88 11.57
CA LYS A 11 -12.20 -20.92 12.25
C LYS A 11 -12.75 -19.84 11.31
N ALA A 12 -12.12 -19.64 10.15
CA ALA A 12 -12.58 -18.69 9.15
C ALA A 12 -12.20 -19.16 7.74
N SER A 13 -12.96 -18.71 6.74
CA SER A 13 -12.71 -19.00 5.33
C SER A 13 -11.92 -17.86 4.69
N ILE A 14 -10.86 -18.21 3.95
CA ILE A 14 -10.09 -17.24 3.15
C ILE A 14 -10.46 -17.40 1.69
N LEU A 15 -11.10 -16.37 1.13
CA LEU A 15 -11.34 -16.25 -0.30
C LEU A 15 -10.22 -15.42 -0.93
N TYR A 16 -9.77 -15.80 -2.14
CA TYR A 16 -8.63 -15.16 -2.80
C TYR A 16 -8.96 -14.74 -4.23
N ALA A 17 -8.61 -13.50 -4.56
CA ALA A 17 -8.45 -13.00 -5.92
C ALA A 17 -7.13 -12.23 -6.00
N LYS A 18 -6.47 -12.28 -7.16
CA LYS A 18 -5.29 -11.44 -7.43
C LYS A 18 -5.67 -9.96 -7.52
N GLY A 19 -6.81 -9.66 -8.15
CA GLY A 19 -7.37 -8.30 -8.27
C GLY A 19 -6.65 -7.38 -9.25
N ALA A 20 -5.32 -7.29 -9.20
CA ALA A 20 -4.52 -6.49 -10.12
C ALA A 20 -3.11 -7.06 -10.31
N ASN A 21 -2.49 -6.72 -11.44
CA ASN A 21 -1.02 -6.80 -11.55
C ASN A 21 -0.37 -5.68 -10.73
N ILE A 22 0.91 -5.85 -10.37
CA ILE A 22 1.66 -4.82 -9.63
C ILE A 22 1.62 -3.47 -10.34
N THR A 23 1.66 -3.49 -11.68
CA THR A 23 1.43 -2.37 -12.58
C THR A 23 0.88 -2.90 -13.90
N GLN A 24 0.17 -2.08 -14.67
CA GLN A 24 -0.20 -2.37 -16.07
C GLN A 24 0.81 -1.81 -17.07
N ASP A 25 1.78 -1.02 -16.61
CA ASP A 25 2.86 -0.52 -17.46
C ASP A 25 3.83 -1.66 -17.77
N LYS A 26 3.76 -2.16 -19.01
CA LYS A 26 4.61 -3.25 -19.46
C LYS A 26 6.09 -2.91 -19.43
N SER A 27 6.48 -1.64 -19.62
CA SER A 27 7.90 -1.25 -19.54
C SER A 27 8.45 -1.40 -18.13
N ILE A 28 7.65 -1.09 -17.11
CA ILE A 28 8.01 -1.31 -15.71
C ILE A 28 8.05 -2.81 -15.39
N VAL A 29 7.12 -3.60 -15.93
CA VAL A 29 7.14 -5.07 -15.76
C VAL A 29 8.40 -5.67 -16.38
N ASP A 30 8.74 -5.26 -17.60
CA ASP A 30 9.92 -5.74 -18.32
C ASP A 30 11.20 -5.30 -17.58
N TYR A 31 11.26 -4.07 -17.03
CA TYR A 31 12.35 -3.61 -16.15
C TYR A 31 12.48 -4.45 -14.87
N LEU A 32 11.37 -4.70 -14.17
CA LEU A 32 11.36 -5.50 -12.94
C LEU A 32 11.76 -6.97 -13.20
N ASN A 33 11.59 -7.44 -14.44
CA ASN A 33 11.90 -8.80 -14.85
C ASN A 33 13.18 -8.92 -15.70
N GLU A 34 14.01 -7.87 -15.77
CA GLU A 34 15.17 -7.80 -16.68
C GLU A 34 16.20 -8.92 -16.41
N TYR A 35 16.45 -9.23 -15.13
CA TYR A 35 17.47 -10.21 -14.71
C TYR A 35 16.89 -11.56 -14.27
N GLU A 36 15.67 -11.55 -13.74
CA GLU A 36 14.94 -12.74 -13.28
C GLU A 36 13.44 -12.49 -13.34
N THR A 37 12.61 -13.54 -13.25
CA THR A 37 11.15 -13.36 -13.16
C THR A 37 10.75 -12.96 -11.73
N ALA A 38 10.94 -11.70 -11.37
CA ALA A 38 10.64 -11.16 -10.05
C ALA A 38 9.15 -10.83 -9.85
N VAL A 39 8.41 -10.47 -10.91
CA VAL A 39 6.98 -10.15 -10.86
C VAL A 39 6.18 -10.95 -11.87
N ALA A 40 5.15 -11.65 -11.38
CA ALA A 40 4.22 -12.38 -12.22
C ALA A 40 3.18 -11.46 -12.85
N PHE A 41 3.13 -11.42 -14.18
CA PHE A 41 2.12 -10.69 -14.93
C PHE A 41 0.97 -11.62 -15.35
N ASP A 42 -0.24 -11.32 -14.88
CA ASP A 42 -1.46 -12.00 -15.28
C ASP A 42 -1.95 -11.41 -16.60
N THR A 43 -2.26 -12.26 -17.57
CA THR A 43 -2.66 -11.86 -18.93
C THR A 43 -4.13 -11.53 -19.06
N ARG A 44 -4.95 -11.80 -18.03
CA ARG A 44 -6.33 -11.32 -17.96
C ARG A 44 -6.36 -9.80 -17.98
N SER A 45 -7.42 -9.23 -18.54
CA SER A 45 -7.56 -7.77 -18.57
C SER A 45 -7.67 -7.19 -17.15
N PRO A 46 -7.28 -5.92 -16.94
CA PRO A 46 -7.44 -5.27 -15.64
C PRO A 46 -8.87 -5.38 -15.11
N GLN A 47 -9.87 -5.15 -15.97
CA GLN A 47 -11.28 -5.23 -15.60
C GLN A 47 -11.69 -6.65 -15.19
N GLN A 48 -11.23 -7.68 -15.89
CA GLN A 48 -11.53 -9.08 -15.52
C GLN A 48 -11.02 -9.44 -14.13
N MET A 49 -9.81 -8.99 -13.77
CA MET A 49 -9.25 -9.23 -12.43
C MET A 49 -9.98 -8.44 -11.35
N ILE A 50 -10.38 -7.20 -11.64
CA ILE A 50 -11.16 -6.37 -10.72
C ILE A 50 -12.56 -6.97 -10.51
N ASP A 51 -13.24 -7.40 -11.57
CA ASP A 51 -14.58 -8.01 -11.49
C ASP A 51 -14.56 -9.29 -10.67
N GLU A 52 -13.53 -10.12 -10.83
CA GLU A 52 -13.29 -11.31 -10.00
C GLU A 52 -13.12 -10.92 -8.53
N ALA A 53 -12.25 -9.95 -8.23
CA ALA A 53 -12.01 -9.50 -6.86
C ALA A 53 -13.26 -8.90 -6.21
N VAL A 54 -14.04 -8.10 -6.94
CA VAL A 54 -15.32 -7.54 -6.46
C VAL A 54 -16.34 -8.66 -6.21
N LYS A 55 -16.44 -9.66 -7.10
CA LYS A 55 -17.32 -10.81 -6.91
C LYS A 55 -16.97 -11.58 -5.64
N ILE A 56 -15.67 -11.77 -5.36
CA ILE A 56 -15.20 -12.43 -4.15
C ILE A 56 -15.45 -11.57 -2.91
N ALA A 57 -15.11 -10.28 -2.95
CA ALA A 57 -15.31 -9.35 -1.85
C ALA A 57 -16.77 -9.29 -1.38
N LYS A 58 -17.73 -9.35 -2.32
CA LYS A 58 -19.17 -9.39 -1.97
C LYS A 58 -19.58 -10.61 -1.13
N GLN A 59 -18.83 -11.71 -1.22
CA GLN A 59 -19.05 -12.94 -0.46
C GLN A 59 -18.30 -12.95 0.89
N ALA A 60 -17.39 -12.01 1.13
CA ALA A 60 -16.61 -11.92 2.36
C ALA A 60 -17.23 -10.91 3.35
N ASP A 61 -16.94 -11.08 4.64
CA ASP A 61 -17.35 -10.13 5.69
C ASP A 61 -16.40 -8.93 5.79
N VAL A 62 -15.13 -9.14 5.45
CA VAL A 62 -14.05 -8.14 5.46
C VAL A 62 -13.10 -8.39 4.28
N VAL A 63 -12.57 -7.31 3.72
CA VAL A 63 -11.55 -7.36 2.65
C VAL A 63 -10.20 -6.98 3.24
N VAL A 64 -9.21 -7.86 3.07
CA VAL A 64 -7.80 -7.54 3.35
C VAL A 64 -7.07 -7.38 2.01
N ALA A 65 -6.85 -6.14 1.59
CA ALA A 65 -6.14 -5.83 0.36
C ALA A 65 -4.64 -5.66 0.65
N VAL A 66 -3.84 -6.61 0.17
CA VAL A 66 -2.37 -6.57 0.27
C VAL A 66 -1.82 -5.88 -0.97
N VAL A 67 -1.31 -4.66 -0.82
CA VAL A 67 -0.97 -3.75 -1.92
C VAL A 67 0.34 -3.00 -1.66
N GLY A 68 0.92 -2.41 -2.70
CA GLY A 68 2.10 -1.56 -2.58
C GLY A 68 3.08 -1.76 -3.73
N GLU A 69 4.35 -1.88 -3.39
CA GLU A 69 5.47 -1.99 -4.32
C GLU A 69 5.95 -3.45 -4.46
N ALA A 70 6.44 -3.81 -5.65
CA ALA A 70 7.36 -4.95 -5.77
C ALA A 70 8.74 -4.54 -5.23
N GLN A 71 9.50 -5.50 -4.68
CA GLN A 71 10.81 -5.23 -4.08
C GLN A 71 11.77 -4.46 -5.02
N GLY A 72 11.74 -4.79 -6.32
CA GLY A 72 12.58 -4.15 -7.34
C GLY A 72 12.16 -2.72 -7.68
N MET A 73 11.06 -2.21 -7.13
CA MET A 73 10.71 -0.78 -7.20
C MET A 73 11.45 0.05 -6.15
N ALA A 74 12.01 -0.58 -5.11
CA ALA A 74 12.69 0.05 -3.98
C ALA A 74 14.08 -0.54 -3.75
N HIS A 75 14.80 -0.77 -4.85
CA HIS A 75 16.15 -1.34 -4.85
C HIS A 75 17.17 -0.38 -5.49
N GLU A 76 18.41 -0.84 -5.66
CA GLU A 76 19.46 -0.13 -6.38
C GLU A 76 19.00 0.31 -7.78
N ALA A 77 19.33 1.55 -8.15
CA ALA A 77 18.94 2.17 -9.43
C ALA A 77 17.42 2.32 -9.69
N SER A 78 16.56 1.98 -8.72
CA SER A 78 15.09 2.03 -8.86
C SER A 78 14.49 3.31 -8.27
N SER A 79 14.93 4.47 -8.78
CA SER A 79 14.35 5.76 -8.40
C SER A 79 12.91 5.90 -8.93
N ARG A 80 12.01 6.45 -8.13
CA ARG A 80 10.60 6.68 -8.53
C ARG A 80 10.29 8.17 -8.60
N ALA A 81 9.70 8.59 -9.71
CA ALA A 81 9.15 9.92 -9.90
C ALA A 81 7.72 10.07 -9.35
N ASP A 82 7.07 8.95 -9.04
CA ASP A 82 5.77 8.89 -8.38
C ASP A 82 5.86 7.86 -7.25
N ILE A 83 5.51 8.27 -6.04
CA ILE A 83 5.58 7.46 -4.81
C ILE A 83 4.19 7.04 -4.31
N THR A 84 3.15 7.15 -5.14
CA THR A 84 1.84 6.56 -4.85
C THR A 84 1.89 5.03 -5.02
N ILE A 85 0.87 4.34 -4.51
CA ILE A 85 0.62 2.95 -4.88
C ILE A 85 0.40 2.89 -6.41
N PRO A 86 0.94 1.90 -7.14
CA PRO A 86 0.72 1.79 -8.58
C PRO A 86 -0.76 1.87 -8.96
N GLN A 87 -1.08 2.60 -10.03
CA GLN A 87 -2.47 2.92 -10.40
C GLN A 87 -3.36 1.67 -10.56
N SER A 88 -2.82 0.57 -11.09
CA SER A 88 -3.54 -0.71 -11.21
C SER A 88 -4.12 -1.22 -9.89
N GLN A 89 -3.39 -1.02 -8.80
CA GLN A 89 -3.82 -1.40 -7.46
C GLN A 89 -4.73 -0.34 -6.83
N ARG A 90 -4.56 0.95 -7.16
CA ARG A 90 -5.49 2.01 -6.73
C ARG A 90 -6.88 1.83 -7.34
N ASP A 91 -6.95 1.42 -8.60
CA ASP A 91 -8.22 1.08 -9.27
C ASP A 91 -8.91 -0.10 -8.57
N LEU A 92 -8.14 -1.13 -8.17
CA LEU A 92 -8.63 -2.23 -7.35
C LEU A 92 -9.15 -1.76 -5.99
N ILE A 93 -8.41 -0.91 -5.27
CA ILE A 93 -8.82 -0.34 -3.97
C ILE A 93 -10.15 0.42 -4.11
N ALA A 94 -10.29 1.26 -5.14
CA ALA A 94 -11.52 2.01 -5.40
C ALA A 94 -12.71 1.06 -5.66
N ALA A 95 -12.51 0.03 -6.48
CA ALA A 95 -13.54 -0.97 -6.77
C ALA A 95 -13.93 -1.78 -5.52
N LEU A 96 -12.96 -2.15 -4.69
CA LEU A 96 -13.21 -2.84 -3.42
C LEU A 96 -13.95 -1.94 -2.42
N LYS A 97 -13.56 -0.66 -2.28
CA LYS A 97 -14.27 0.28 -1.40
C LYS A 97 -15.72 0.48 -1.83
N ALA A 98 -15.97 0.55 -3.14
CA ALA A 98 -17.32 0.67 -3.69
C ALA A 98 -18.25 -0.52 -3.35
N THR A 99 -17.71 -1.65 -2.89
CA THR A 99 -18.54 -2.78 -2.40
C THR A 99 -19.22 -2.50 -1.06
N GLY A 100 -18.75 -1.49 -0.31
CA GLY A 100 -19.22 -1.18 1.05
C GLY A 100 -18.74 -2.16 2.13
N LYS A 101 -17.88 -3.12 1.79
CA LYS A 101 -17.26 -4.03 2.76
C LYS A 101 -16.16 -3.30 3.55
N PRO A 102 -15.98 -3.62 4.84
CA PRO A 102 -14.82 -3.17 5.60
C PRO A 102 -13.52 -3.50 4.85
N LEU A 103 -12.70 -2.49 4.61
CA LEU A 103 -11.49 -2.56 3.81
C LEU A 103 -10.26 -2.29 4.66
N VAL A 104 -9.45 -3.34 4.87
CA VAL A 104 -8.15 -3.27 5.53
C VAL A 104 -7.06 -3.26 4.46
N LEU A 105 -6.23 -2.23 4.45
CA LEU A 105 -5.04 -2.18 3.59
C LEU A 105 -3.82 -2.71 4.35
N VAL A 106 -3.13 -3.67 3.76
CA VAL A 106 -1.84 -4.18 4.24
C VAL A 106 -0.79 -3.74 3.22
N LEU A 107 0.07 -2.81 3.62
CA LEU A 107 1.03 -2.17 2.73
C LEU A 107 2.37 -2.89 2.74
N MET A 108 2.93 -3.14 1.55
CA MET A 108 4.28 -3.65 1.37
C MET A 108 5.08 -2.69 0.48
N ASN A 109 6.10 -2.04 1.03
CA ASN A 109 6.91 -1.04 0.33
C ASN A 109 8.31 -0.93 0.94
N GLY A 110 9.26 -0.42 0.16
CA GLY A 110 10.64 -0.20 0.61
C GLY A 110 10.97 1.27 0.92
N ARG A 111 10.01 2.18 0.71
CA ARG A 111 10.12 3.62 0.96
C ARG A 111 8.83 4.20 1.53
N PRO A 112 8.84 5.45 2.03
CA PRO A 112 7.61 6.19 2.28
C PRO A 112 6.77 6.36 1.02
N LEU A 113 5.47 6.08 1.12
CA LEU A 113 4.49 6.27 0.04
C LEU A 113 3.63 7.51 0.27
N ALA A 114 3.12 8.09 -0.82
CA ALA A 114 2.07 9.09 -0.78
C ALA A 114 0.69 8.40 -0.65
N LEU A 115 0.15 8.41 0.57
CA LEU A 115 -1.03 7.60 0.97
C LEU A 115 -2.27 8.43 1.33
N SER A 116 -2.31 9.71 0.94
CA SER A 116 -3.40 10.60 1.36
C SER A 116 -4.76 10.08 0.88
N TRP A 117 -4.86 9.63 -0.36
CA TRP A 117 -6.10 9.08 -0.92
C TRP A 117 -6.46 7.73 -0.29
N GLU A 118 -5.49 6.84 -0.14
CA GLU A 118 -5.65 5.50 0.44
C GLU A 118 -6.16 5.58 1.89
N SER A 119 -5.67 6.58 2.65
CA SER A 119 -6.13 6.83 4.02
C SER A 119 -7.60 7.24 4.12
N GLU A 120 -8.18 7.80 3.06
CA GLU A 120 -9.60 8.15 2.98
C GLU A 120 -10.46 6.96 2.50
N GLN A 121 -9.85 5.96 1.84
CA GLN A 121 -10.56 4.76 1.39
C GLN A 121 -10.61 3.67 2.46
N ALA A 122 -9.51 3.47 3.18
CA ALA A 122 -9.34 2.35 4.10
C ALA A 122 -10.09 2.56 5.43
N ASP A 123 -10.66 1.47 5.97
CA ASP A 123 -11.18 1.46 7.33
C ASP A 123 -10.06 1.18 8.35
N ALA A 124 -9.01 0.45 7.93
CA ALA A 124 -7.75 0.30 8.65
C ALA A 124 -6.58 0.16 7.67
N MET A 125 -5.38 0.58 8.08
CA MET A 125 -4.17 0.49 7.28
C MET A 125 -2.99 0.04 8.14
N LEU A 126 -2.30 -1.02 7.71
CA LEU A 126 -1.14 -1.59 8.37
C LEU A 126 0.08 -1.49 7.44
N GLU A 127 1.08 -0.71 7.85
CA GLU A 127 2.40 -0.65 7.20
C GLU A 127 3.23 -1.86 7.64
N THR A 128 3.65 -2.68 6.69
CA THR A 128 4.38 -3.94 6.94
C THR A 128 5.77 -4.00 6.31
N TRP A 129 6.14 -2.99 5.51
CA TRP A 129 7.37 -2.96 4.75
C TRP A 129 7.55 -4.26 3.93
N TYR A 130 8.80 -4.72 3.77
CA TYR A 130 9.09 -6.11 3.44
C TYR A 130 9.50 -6.85 4.72
N SER A 131 8.54 -7.51 5.37
CA SER A 131 8.71 -8.18 6.67
C SER A 131 9.53 -9.49 6.66
N GLY A 132 10.25 -9.78 5.58
CA GLY A 132 11.13 -10.96 5.48
C GLY A 132 10.39 -12.31 5.42
N THR A 133 11.13 -13.38 5.70
CA THR A 133 10.68 -14.78 5.50
C THR A 133 9.41 -15.14 6.28
N GLU A 134 9.34 -14.74 7.55
CA GLU A 134 8.19 -14.98 8.43
C GLU A 134 7.15 -13.85 8.37
N GLY A 135 7.31 -12.90 7.44
CA GLY A 135 6.48 -11.71 7.37
C GLY A 135 4.99 -12.03 7.27
N GLY A 136 4.62 -13.10 6.55
CA GLY A 136 3.23 -13.53 6.47
C GLY A 136 2.63 -13.91 7.83
N ASN A 137 3.37 -14.60 8.69
CA ASN A 137 2.91 -15.01 10.03
C ASN A 137 2.88 -13.80 10.96
N ALA A 138 3.95 -12.98 10.98
CA ALA A 138 4.02 -11.78 11.81
C ALA A 138 2.90 -10.76 11.49
N ILE A 139 2.55 -10.58 10.22
CA ILE A 139 1.42 -9.75 9.80
C ILE A 139 0.10 -10.32 10.31
N ALA A 140 -0.07 -11.64 10.26
CA ALA A 140 -1.28 -12.29 10.76
C ALA A 140 -1.42 -12.13 12.28
N ASP A 141 -0.34 -12.31 13.05
CA ASP A 141 -0.34 -12.13 14.52
C ASP A 141 -0.82 -10.72 14.90
N VAL A 142 -0.43 -9.69 14.14
CA VAL A 142 -0.91 -8.31 14.35
C VAL A 142 -2.37 -8.15 13.98
N LEU A 143 -2.79 -8.68 12.82
CA LEU A 143 -4.17 -8.54 12.33
C LEU A 143 -5.19 -9.25 13.22
N PHE A 144 -4.81 -10.38 13.81
CA PHE A 144 -5.68 -11.16 14.70
C PHE A 144 -5.51 -10.80 16.19
N GLY A 145 -4.57 -9.90 16.52
CA GLY A 145 -4.40 -9.37 17.86
C GLY A 145 -3.57 -10.24 18.81
N ASP A 146 -2.91 -11.29 18.30
CA ASP A 146 -1.89 -12.05 19.03
C ASP A 146 -0.68 -11.16 19.37
N TYR A 147 -0.47 -10.08 18.59
CA TYR A 147 0.46 -9.01 18.91
C TYR A 147 -0.19 -7.62 18.76
N ASN A 148 0.04 -6.74 19.74
CA ASN A 148 -0.42 -5.35 19.70
C ASN A 148 0.60 -4.47 18.93
N PRO A 149 0.23 -3.84 17.80
CA PRO A 149 1.18 -3.12 16.95
C PRO A 149 1.91 -1.99 17.71
N SER A 150 3.23 -2.10 17.75
CA SER A 150 4.11 -1.19 18.52
C SER A 150 5.09 -0.39 17.64
N GLY A 151 5.15 -0.68 16.34
CA GLY A 151 6.00 0.02 15.37
C GLY A 151 5.66 1.50 15.25
N LYS A 152 6.68 2.33 15.02
CA LYS A 152 6.55 3.77 14.75
C LYS A 152 7.42 4.15 13.55
N LEU A 153 6.93 5.06 12.71
CA LEU A 153 7.63 5.48 11.49
C LEU A 153 8.96 6.18 11.83
N PRO A 154 10.10 5.71 11.32
CA PRO A 154 11.39 6.39 11.49
C PRO A 154 11.63 7.47 10.43
N MET A 155 10.79 7.52 9.38
CA MET A 155 10.88 8.48 8.28
C MET A 155 9.52 9.11 8.01
N THR A 156 9.50 10.40 7.66
CA THR A 156 8.26 11.11 7.33
C THR A 156 7.67 10.61 6.02
N PHE A 157 6.37 10.34 6.00
CA PHE A 157 5.62 10.03 4.78
C PHE A 157 5.12 11.33 4.14
N PRO A 158 5.62 11.70 2.95
CA PRO A 158 5.18 12.91 2.25
C PRO A 158 3.75 12.74 1.72
N ARG A 159 3.01 13.84 1.57
CA ARG A 159 1.67 13.80 0.93
C ARG A 159 1.75 13.54 -0.58
N SER A 160 2.86 13.93 -1.20
CA SER A 160 3.18 13.71 -2.61
C SER A 160 4.68 13.86 -2.84
N VAL A 161 5.17 13.37 -3.98
CA VAL A 161 6.59 13.50 -4.37
C VAL A 161 7.07 14.96 -4.40
N GLY A 162 6.17 15.91 -4.71
CA GLY A 162 6.49 17.35 -4.79
C GLY A 162 6.81 18.01 -3.44
N GLN A 163 6.61 17.32 -2.32
CA GLN A 163 7.00 17.80 -0.99
C GLN A 163 8.42 17.38 -0.59
N ILE A 164 9.10 16.57 -1.39
CA ILE A 164 10.43 16.08 -1.03
C ILE A 164 11.46 17.21 -1.18
N PRO A 165 12.35 17.43 -0.19
CA PRO A 165 12.46 16.70 1.07
C PRO A 165 11.52 17.21 2.18
N ILE A 166 10.92 16.28 2.94
CA ILE A 166 10.16 16.55 4.18
C ILE A 166 10.67 15.65 5.31
N TYR A 167 10.91 16.24 6.48
CA TYR A 167 11.51 15.56 7.63
C TYR A 167 11.22 16.36 8.92
N TYR A 168 11.18 15.69 10.08
CA TYR A 168 10.69 16.29 11.33
C TYR A 168 11.65 17.33 11.96
N ASN A 169 12.96 17.18 11.77
CA ASN A 169 13.99 18.04 12.35
C ASN A 169 14.42 19.16 11.38
N HIS A 170 13.45 19.79 10.72
CA HIS A 170 13.68 20.90 9.80
C HIS A 170 13.90 22.23 10.55
N LEU A 171 14.56 23.19 9.91
CA LEU A 171 14.71 24.54 10.45
C LEU A 171 13.35 25.26 10.51
N ASN A 172 13.19 26.20 11.45
CA ASN A 172 11.94 26.95 11.60
C ASN A 172 11.63 27.91 10.43
N THR A 173 12.65 28.35 9.69
CA THR A 173 12.60 29.46 8.72
C THR A 173 12.26 30.83 9.36
N GLY A 174 12.32 31.91 8.59
CA GLY A 174 11.91 33.25 9.04
C GLY A 174 10.39 33.49 9.03
N ARG A 175 9.62 32.58 8.40
CA ARG A 175 8.16 32.69 8.26
C ARG A 175 7.49 31.31 8.36
N PRO A 176 7.51 30.67 9.55
CA PRO A 176 6.93 29.35 9.74
C PRO A 176 5.43 29.35 9.45
N PHE A 177 4.93 28.28 8.82
CA PHE A 177 3.50 28.04 8.69
C PHE A 177 2.91 27.55 10.02
N GLY A 178 1.81 28.16 10.48
CA GLY A 178 1.06 27.71 11.64
C GLY A 178 -0.33 27.21 11.24
N LYS A 179 -0.71 26.00 11.67
CA LYS A 179 -2.02 25.40 11.33
C LYS A 179 -3.20 26.22 11.86
N GLU A 180 -3.06 26.81 13.05
CA GLU A 180 -4.10 27.61 13.70
C GLU A 180 -4.26 29.00 13.05
N ASN A 181 -3.18 29.55 12.47
CA ASN A 181 -3.16 30.85 11.79
C ASN A 181 -2.48 30.73 10.41
N PRO A 182 -3.14 30.12 9.42
CA PRO A 182 -2.54 29.80 8.12
C PRO A 182 -2.37 31.05 7.25
N GLY A 183 -1.26 31.76 7.43
CA GLY A 183 -0.92 32.94 6.63
C GLY A 183 -0.45 32.61 5.21
N LYS A 184 -0.86 33.41 4.22
CA LYS A 184 -0.44 33.28 2.81
C LYS A 184 1.07 33.35 2.63
N TYR A 185 1.74 34.26 3.35
CA TYR A 185 3.17 34.54 3.19
C TYR A 185 4.03 33.76 4.19
N THR A 186 3.91 32.44 4.17
CA THR A 186 4.65 31.49 5.04
C THR A 186 5.43 30.46 4.20
N SER A 187 6.36 29.74 4.81
CA SER A 187 7.06 28.63 4.16
C SER A 187 6.13 27.43 4.00
N ARG A 188 5.45 27.35 2.86
CA ARG A 188 4.48 26.30 2.52
C ARG A 188 4.28 26.18 1.01
N TYR A 189 3.66 25.08 0.58
CA TYR A 189 3.05 24.94 -0.74
C TYR A 189 1.61 25.51 -0.72
N PHE A 190 1.14 26.00 -1.87
CA PHE A 190 -0.20 26.59 -2.01
C PHE A 190 -1.27 25.53 -2.30
#